data_AF-A0A1W1H9U2-F1
#
_entry.id   AF-A0A1W1H9U2-F1
#
_cell.length_a   1.000
_cell.length_b   1.000
_cell.length_c   1.000
_cell.angle_alpha   90.00
_cell.angle_beta   90.00
_cell.angle_gamma   90.00
#
_symmetry.space_group_name_H-M   'P 1'
#
loop_
_entity.id
_entity.type
_entity.pdbx_description
1 polymer ?
#
loop_
_entity_poly.entity_id
_entity_poly.type
_entity_poly.pdbx_seq_one_letter_code
_entity_poly.pdbx_strand_id
1 'polypeptide(L)'
;MTDCQARYKEPLNFHFNASLTALNLLKKEDRESNEKSSSDACSISSWKTRYFNKHLLDQFISHFDLNPASIKNSPKDEELINYGAISA
;
A
#
# COMPACT_ATOMS: atom_id res chain seq x y z
N MET A 1 7.26 8.70 6.34
CA MET A 1 8.72 8.80 6.24
C MET A 1 9.13 9.84 7.25
N THR A 2 9.23 9.40 8.50
CA THR A 2 9.70 10.21 9.63
C THR A 2 11.19 10.47 9.45
N ASP A 3 11.62 11.67 9.81
CA ASP A 3 12.94 12.23 9.52
C ASP A 3 14.11 11.27 9.80
N CYS A 4 14.77 10.85 8.73
CA CYS A 4 16.07 10.21 8.84
C CYS A 4 17.07 11.25 9.32
N GLN A 5 17.45 11.19 10.60
CA GLN A 5 18.51 12.04 11.16
C GLN A 5 19.92 11.49 10.88
N ALA A 6 20.08 10.60 9.91
CA ALA A 6 21.39 10.07 9.55
C ALA A 6 22.24 11.17 8.91
N ARG A 7 23.45 11.35 9.44
CA ARG A 7 24.42 12.35 8.98
C ARG A 7 25.48 11.76 8.05
N TYR A 8 25.51 10.43 7.93
CA TYR A 8 26.48 9.70 7.12
C TYR A 8 25.90 9.39 5.74
N LYS A 9 26.78 9.37 4.74
CA LYS A 9 26.43 9.23 3.33
C LYS A 9 25.78 7.87 3.02
N GLU A 10 26.30 6.79 3.58
CA GLU A 10 25.85 5.43 3.28
C GLU A 10 24.41 5.17 3.75
N PRO A 11 24.04 5.50 5.01
CA PRO A 11 22.65 5.41 5.44
C PRO A 11 21.70 6.28 4.61
N LEU A 12 22.10 7.53 4.29
CA LEU A 12 21.29 8.41 3.45
C LEU A 12 21.04 7.81 2.07
N ASN A 13 22.08 7.32 1.41
CA ASN A 13 21.96 6.64 0.12
C ASN A 13 21.03 5.44 0.19
N PHE A 14 21.15 4.61 1.23
CA PHE A 14 20.25 3.49 1.44
C PHE A 14 18.79 3.95 1.58
N HIS A 15 18.52 4.96 2.42
CA HIS A 15 17.17 5.48 2.62
C HIS A 15 16.55 6.04 1.34
N PHE A 16 17.31 6.81 0.55
CA PHE A 16 16.82 7.35 -0.72
C PHE A 16 16.56 6.23 -1.73
N ASN A 17 17.51 5.32 -1.91
CA ASN A 17 17.36 4.21 -2.85
C ASN A 17 16.18 3.32 -2.48
N ALA A 18 16.04 2.94 -1.21
CA ALA A 18 14.92 2.13 -0.73
C ALA A 18 13.57 2.84 -0.95
N SER A 19 13.51 4.14 -0.64
CA SER A 19 12.29 4.94 -0.82
C SER A 19 11.90 5.07 -2.30
N LEU A 20 12.88 5.33 -3.18
CA LEU A 20 12.66 5.43 -4.62
C LEU A 20 12.29 4.08 -5.23
N THR A 21 12.90 2.99 -4.80
CA THR A 21 12.53 1.63 -5.21
C THR A 21 11.09 1.32 -4.81
N ALA A 22 10.70 1.58 -3.56
CA ALA A 22 9.33 1.38 -3.10
C ALA A 22 8.32 2.21 -3.93
N LEU A 23 8.65 3.48 -4.21
CA LEU A 23 7.81 4.34 -5.03
C LEU A 23 7.68 3.83 -6.48
N ASN A 24 8.78 3.35 -7.07
CA ASN A 24 8.78 2.83 -8.43
C ASN A 24 7.96 1.54 -8.55
N LEU A 25 8.04 0.65 -7.55
CA LEU A 25 7.21 -0.55 -7.49
C LEU A 25 5.73 -0.20 -7.37
N LEU A 26 5.38 0.72 -6.48
CA LEU A 26 4.01 1.17 -6.27
C LEU A 26 3.43 1.83 -7.53
N LYS A 27 4.20 2.68 -8.23
CA LYS A 27 3.77 3.27 -9.52
C LYS A 27 3.61 2.24 -10.63
N LYS A 28 4.42 1.18 -10.63
CA LYS A 28 4.29 0.09 -11.59
C LYS A 28 2.96 -0.64 -11.35
N GLU A 29 2.69 -1.02 -10.11
CA GLU A 29 1.44 -1.70 -9.70
C GLU A 29 0.20 -0.85 -10.00
N ASP A 30 0.28 0.46 -9.76
CA ASP A 30 -0.79 1.41 -10.08
C ASP A 30 -1.15 1.44 -11.56
N ARG A 31 -0.14 1.41 -12.43
CA ARG A 31 -0.33 1.36 -13.89
C ARG A 31 -0.89 0.03 -14.36
N GLU A 32 -0.43 -1.07 -13.78
CA GLU A 32 -0.93 -2.41 -14.10
C GLU A 32 -2.39 -2.59 -13.66
N SER A 33 -2.77 -1.96 -12.55
CA SER A 33 -4.15 -2.00 -12.03
C SER A 33 -5.12 -1.09 -12.81
N ASN A 34 -4.62 -0.02 -13.44
CA ASN A 34 -5.41 0.98 -14.17
C ASN A 34 -5.14 0.96 -15.68
N GLU A 35 -5.30 -0.21 -16.34
CA GLU A 35 -5.03 -0.39 -17.79
C GLU A 35 -5.71 0.64 -18.73
N LYS A 36 -6.68 1.44 -18.25
CA LYS A 36 -7.43 2.44 -19.04
C LYS A 36 -7.15 3.92 -18.72
N SER A 37 -6.53 4.27 -17.59
CA SER A 37 -6.31 5.68 -17.22
C SER A 37 -4.82 6.04 -17.19
N SER A 38 -4.20 6.10 -18.37
CA SER A 38 -2.83 6.59 -18.54
C SER A 38 -2.64 8.08 -18.18
N SER A 39 -3.69 8.75 -17.70
CA SER A 39 -3.72 10.20 -17.45
C SER A 39 -3.73 10.58 -15.96
N ASP A 40 -3.97 9.65 -15.04
CA ASP A 40 -4.15 10.01 -13.63
C ASP A 40 -2.85 9.88 -12.84
N ALA A 41 -2.64 10.82 -11.92
CA ALA A 41 -1.50 10.79 -11.03
C ALA A 41 -1.69 9.68 -9.97
N CYS A 42 -0.68 8.82 -9.83
CA CYS A 42 -0.66 7.78 -8.79
C CYS A 42 -0.81 8.40 -7.38
N SER A 43 -1.92 8.10 -6.70
CA SER A 43 -2.18 8.53 -5.33
C SER A 43 -1.45 7.64 -4.32
N ILE A 44 -0.25 8.07 -3.91
CA ILE A 44 0.57 7.36 -2.91
C ILE A 44 -0.18 7.21 -1.58
N SER A 45 -0.99 8.21 -1.19
CA SER A 45 -1.81 8.15 0.02
C SER A 45 -2.88 7.06 -0.08
N SER A 46 -3.58 6.95 -1.21
CA SER A 46 -4.57 5.89 -1.44
C SER A 46 -3.94 4.50 -1.36
N TRP A 47 -2.80 4.30 -2.04
CA TRP A 47 -2.07 3.03 -1.97
C TRP A 47 -1.59 2.69 -0.57
N LYS A 48 -1.04 3.66 0.16
CA LYS A 48 -0.63 3.47 1.55
C LYS A 48 -1.82 3.05 2.43
N THR A 49 -2.98 3.68 2.26
CA THR A 49 -4.20 3.33 2.99
C THR A 49 -4.64 1.90 2.65
N ARG A 50 -4.67 1.51 1.38
CA ARG A 50 -5.03 0.15 0.95
C ARG A 50 -4.12 -0.91 1.55
N TYR A 51 -2.80 -0.70 1.50
CA TYR A 51 -1.82 -1.63 2.10
C TYR A 51 -1.97 -1.72 3.61
N PHE A 52 -2.21 -0.59 4.28
CA PHE A 52 -2.47 -0.57 5.71
C PHE A 52 -3.74 -1.35 6.06
N ASN A 53 -4.86 -1.11 5.36
CA ASN A 53 -6.12 -1.79 5.61
C ASN A 53 -6.00 -3.29 5.39
N LYS A 54 -5.34 -3.71 4.31
CA LYS A 54 -5.06 -5.13 4.04
C LYS A 54 -4.28 -5.77 5.19
N HIS A 55 -3.20 -5.13 5.64
CA HIS A 55 -2.40 -5.64 6.75
C HIS A 55 -3.20 -5.66 8.07
N LEU A 56 -3.98 -4.63 8.35
CA LEU A 56 -4.84 -4.57 9.53
C LEU A 56 -5.88 -5.69 9.53
N LEU A 57 -6.50 -5.95 8.38
CA LEU A 57 -7.47 -7.02 8.22
C LEU A 57 -6.82 -8.39 8.43
N ASP A 58 -5.64 -8.62 7.86
CA ASP A 58 -4.86 -9.85 8.08
C ASP A 58 -4.54 -10.05 9.57
N GLN A 59 -4.14 -8.99 10.27
CA GLN A 59 -3.89 -9.03 11.71
C GLN A 59 -5.17 -9.31 12.50
N PHE A 60 -6.29 -8.70 12.13
CA PHE A 60 -7.57 -8.93 12.80
C PHE A 60 -8.05 -10.37 12.61
N ILE A 61 -7.99 -10.89 11.38
CA ILE A 61 -8.34 -12.28 11.07
C ILE A 61 -7.50 -13.25 11.91
N SER A 62 -6.17 -13.03 11.95
CA SER A 62 -5.24 -13.86 12.71
C SER A 62 -5.47 -13.76 14.21
N HIS A 63 -5.64 -12.55 14.75
CA HIS A 63 -5.77 -12.32 16.19
C HIS A 63 -7.06 -12.89 16.79
N PHE A 64 -8.12 -12.98 15.99
CA PHE A 64 -9.43 -13.50 16.40
C PHE A 64 -9.73 -14.91 15.86
N ASP A 65 -8.73 -15.61 15.32
CA ASP A 65 -8.85 -16.96 14.75
C ASP A 65 -10.02 -17.09 13.73
N LEU A 66 -10.24 -16.04 12.94
CA LEU A 66 -11.29 -16.02 11.93
C LEU A 66 -10.84 -16.82 10.70
N ASN A 67 -11.81 -17.43 10.00
CA ASN A 67 -11.51 -18.12 8.75
C ASN A 67 -11.14 -17.10 7.64
N PRO A 68 -9.89 -17.08 7.15
CA PRO A 68 -9.46 -16.12 6.14
C PRO A 68 -10.20 -16.32 4.81
N ALA A 69 -10.50 -17.57 4.44
CA ALA A 69 -11.12 -17.87 3.16
C ALA A 69 -12.54 -17.32 3.07
N SER A 70 -13.31 -17.35 4.15
CA SER A 70 -14.67 -16.77 4.15
C SER A 70 -14.68 -15.26 4.04
N ILE A 71 -13.64 -14.59 4.56
CA ILE A 71 -13.57 -13.12 4.58
C ILE A 71 -12.97 -12.62 3.26
N LYS A 72 -11.81 -13.15 2.85
CA LYS A 72 -11.08 -12.69 1.66
C LYS A 72 -11.77 -13.02 0.34
N ASN A 73 -12.60 -14.07 0.29
CA ASN A 73 -13.37 -14.40 -0.91
C ASN A 73 -14.69 -13.61 -1.00
N SER A 74 -15.00 -12.79 -0.01
CA SER A 74 -16.19 -11.93 -0.02
C SER A 74 -15.92 -10.65 -0.80
N PRO A 75 -16.90 -10.10 -1.55
CA PRO A 75 -16.74 -8.78 -2.18
C PRO A 75 -16.51 -7.65 -1.16
N LYS A 76 -16.84 -7.87 0.12
CA LYS A 76 -16.57 -6.92 1.20
C LYS A 76 -15.08 -6.77 1.51
N ASP A 77 -14.25 -7.74 1.15
CA ASP A 77 -12.79 -7.65 1.33
C ASP A 77 -12.23 -6.45 0.57
N GLU A 78 -12.63 -6.31 -0.70
CA GLU A 78 -12.19 -5.21 -1.56
C GLU A 78 -12.72 -3.85 -1.06
N GLU A 79 -13.94 -3.80 -0.53
CA GLU A 79 -14.50 -2.60 0.10
C GLU A 79 -13.67 -2.16 1.32
N LEU A 80 -13.33 -3.12 2.20
CA LEU A 80 -12.51 -2.85 3.38
C LEU A 80 -11.08 -2.46 3.01
N ILE A 81 -10.48 -3.09 2.00
CA ILE A 81 -9.17 -2.69 1.48
C ILE A 81 -9.22 -1.25 0.97
N ASN A 82 -10.26 -0.86 0.23
CA ASN A 82 -10.41 0.49 -0.32
C ASN A 82 -10.91 1.55 0.68
N TYR A 83 -11.28 1.16 1.91
CA TYR A 83 -11.83 2.09 2.89
C TYR A 83 -10.89 3.27 3.19
N GLY A 84 -11.36 4.50 2.95
CA GLY A 84 -10.59 5.73 3.18
C GLY A 84 -9.49 6.01 2.15
N ALA A 85 -9.33 5.18 1.12
CA ALA A 85 -8.59 5.58 -0.07
C ALA A 85 -9.37 6.67 -0.81
N ILE A 86 -8.69 7.67 -1.35
CA ILE A 86 -9.34 8.67 -2.21
C ILE A 86 -9.91 7.91 -3.40
N SER A 87 -11.24 8.00 -3.61
CA SER A 87 -11.86 7.51 -4.83
C SER A 87 -11.25 8.30 -5.99
N ALA A 88 -10.67 7.59 -6.95
CA ALA A 88 -10.38 8.18 -8.25
C ALA A 88 -11.66 8.72 -8.87
#